data_AF-A0A0A0DD95-F1
#
_entry.id   AF-A0A0A0DD95-F1
#
_cell.length_a   1.000
_cell.length_b   1.000
_cell.length_c   1.000
_cell.angle_alpha   90.00
_cell.angle_beta   90.00
_cell.angle_gamma   90.00
#
_symmetry.space_group_name_H-M   'P 1'
#
loop_
_entity.id
_entity.type
_entity.pdbx_description
1 polymer ?
#
loop_
_entity_poly.entity_id
_entity_poly.type
_entity_poly.pdbx_seq_one_letter_code
_entity_poly.pdbx_strand_id
1 'polypeptide(L)'
;MVDIETTSTEPDRGAIIQIAAWKFDLQTFQVDPLFFDQCLWMPAWRYWNKDTEAFWKKQKPETLQDIFARMEDPRIVMQRFVDWVGQSNSFRFWSKPTHFDYTFLSSYFKDFDLPQMFHYREATDMNSFIRARYYPGPVPQIDIPFDGPVHNALWDSLHQIQTLFAHYSGTLKNDDTAGTGQEAA
;
A
#
# COMPACT_ATOMS: atom_id res chain seq x y z
N MET A 1 1.23 3.78 -4.06
CA MET A 1 1.33 2.92 -2.87
C MET A 1 -0.08 2.70 -2.39
N VAL A 2 -0.46 1.46 -2.15
CA VAL A 2 -1.79 1.07 -1.72
C VAL A 2 -1.64 0.27 -0.43
N ASP A 3 -2.51 0.56 0.53
CA ASP A 3 -2.61 -0.12 1.80
C ASP A 3 -4.10 -0.33 2.13
N ILE A 4 -4.42 -1.44 2.77
CA ILE A 4 -5.80 -1.79 3.11
C ILE A 4 -5.90 -2.32 4.54
N GLU A 5 -7.02 -2.01 5.18
CA GLU A 5 -7.40 -2.65 6.44
C GLU A 5 -8.46 -3.71 6.17
N THR A 6 -8.35 -4.85 6.87
CA THR A 6 -9.15 -6.04 6.55
C THR A 6 -9.72 -6.73 7.77
N THR A 7 -10.71 -7.60 7.52
CA THR A 7 -11.40 -8.39 8.55
C THR A 7 -10.88 -9.81 8.69
N SER A 8 -9.94 -10.21 7.85
CA SER A 8 -9.31 -11.53 7.79
C SER A 8 -8.01 -11.40 7.00
N THR A 9 -7.17 -12.43 7.02
CA THR A 9 -6.02 -12.54 6.12
C THR A 9 -6.33 -13.28 4.81
N GLU A 10 -7.58 -13.70 4.61
CA GLU A 10 -8.05 -14.48 3.46
C GLU A 10 -8.67 -13.56 2.38
N PRO A 11 -8.01 -13.28 1.25
CA PRO A 11 -8.40 -12.22 0.31
C PRO A 11 -9.74 -12.42 -0.39
N ASP A 12 -10.19 -13.66 -0.56
CA ASP A 12 -11.46 -14.03 -1.18
C ASP A 12 -12.61 -14.20 -0.17
N ARG A 13 -12.33 -14.12 1.14
CA ARG A 13 -13.34 -14.33 2.20
C ARG A 13 -13.47 -13.20 3.20
N GLY A 14 -12.35 -12.58 3.58
CA GLY A 14 -12.34 -11.38 4.41
C GLY A 14 -12.81 -10.16 3.63
N ALA A 15 -13.37 -9.18 4.31
CA ALA A 15 -13.65 -7.87 3.74
C ALA A 15 -12.47 -6.91 3.92
N ILE A 16 -12.34 -6.02 2.95
CA ILE A 16 -11.65 -4.75 3.11
C ILE A 16 -12.60 -3.81 3.86
N ILE A 17 -12.08 -3.07 4.84
CA ILE A 17 -12.81 -2.07 5.63
C ILE A 17 -12.27 -0.64 5.46
N GLN A 18 -11.03 -0.50 4.97
CA GLN A 18 -10.45 0.76 4.53
C GLN A 18 -9.54 0.51 3.33
N ILE A 19 -9.58 1.39 2.34
CA ILE A 19 -8.60 1.45 1.25
C ILE A 19 -7.98 2.83 1.28
N ALA A 20 -6.66 2.89 1.32
CA ALA A 20 -5.93 4.11 1.09
C ALA A 20 -4.86 3.96 0.01
N ALA A 21 -4.66 5.02 -0.76
CA ALA A 21 -3.67 5.01 -1.82
C ALA A 21 -3.12 6.41 -2.12
N TRP A 22 -1.85 6.42 -2.52
CA TRP A 22 -1.13 7.60 -2.98
C TRP A 22 -0.47 7.31 -4.33
N LYS A 23 -0.58 8.26 -5.26
CA LYS A 23 0.25 8.28 -6.46
C LYS A 23 1.60 8.91 -6.12
N PHE A 24 2.67 8.35 -6.65
CA PHE A 24 4.01 8.86 -6.42
C PHE A 24 4.91 8.54 -7.61
N ASP A 25 5.96 9.33 -7.77
CA ASP A 25 7.03 9.11 -8.72
C ASP A 25 8.31 8.76 -7.97
N LEU A 26 8.82 7.54 -8.21
CA LEU A 26 10.00 7.03 -7.54
C LEU A 26 11.30 7.72 -8.00
N GLN A 27 11.34 8.21 -9.23
CA GLN A 27 12.52 8.87 -9.80
C GLN A 27 12.64 10.31 -9.30
N THR A 28 11.53 11.05 -9.25
CA THR A 28 11.52 12.45 -8.84
C THR A 28 11.22 12.65 -7.35
N PHE A 29 10.96 11.58 -6.62
CA PHE A 29 10.58 11.59 -5.21
C PHE A 29 9.34 12.47 -4.92
N GLN A 30 8.42 12.55 -5.87
CA GLN A 30 7.20 13.36 -5.73
C GLN A 30 6.03 12.49 -5.31
N VAL A 31 5.19 13.02 -4.43
CA VAL A 31 3.92 12.41 -4.04
C VAL A 31 2.80 13.33 -4.53
N ASP A 32 1.83 12.76 -5.22
CA ASP A 32 0.64 13.49 -5.63
C ASP A 32 -0.17 13.88 -4.37
N PRO A 33 -0.53 15.16 -4.17
CA PRO A 33 -1.34 15.57 -3.02
C PRO A 33 -2.76 14.96 -3.03
N LEU A 34 -3.26 14.47 -4.17
CA LEU A 34 -4.58 13.85 -4.29
C LEU A 34 -4.51 12.35 -3.94
N PHE A 35 -4.69 12.05 -2.65
CA PHE A 35 -4.81 10.68 -2.16
C PHE A 35 -6.22 10.11 -2.30
N PHE A 36 -6.32 8.79 -2.17
CA PHE A 36 -7.57 8.06 -1.95
C PHE A 36 -7.59 7.58 -0.49
N ASP A 37 -8.70 7.79 0.21
CA ASP A 37 -8.95 7.22 1.55
C ASP A 37 -10.46 7.03 1.72
N GLN A 38 -10.93 5.79 1.70
CA GLN A 38 -12.35 5.48 1.91
C GLN A 38 -12.54 4.20 2.71
N CYS A 39 -13.56 4.22 3.56
CA CYS A 39 -14.00 3.08 4.35
C CYS A 39 -15.24 2.46 3.71
N LEU A 40 -15.41 1.15 3.86
CA LEU A 40 -16.46 0.41 3.21
C LEU A 40 -17.01 -0.68 4.12
N TRP A 41 -18.33 -0.89 4.10
CA TRP A 41 -18.95 -1.93 4.91
C TRP A 41 -18.66 -3.33 4.35
N MET A 42 -18.76 -4.35 5.20
CA MET A 42 -18.52 -5.73 4.79
C MET A 42 -19.65 -6.24 3.86
N PRO A 43 -19.34 -6.70 2.63
CA PRO A 43 -20.33 -7.38 1.79
C PRO A 43 -20.87 -8.65 2.46
N ALA A 44 -22.13 -9.01 2.17
CA ALA A 44 -22.82 -10.11 2.85
C ALA A 44 -22.18 -11.50 2.68
N TRP A 45 -21.37 -11.69 1.64
CA TRP A 45 -20.66 -12.95 1.35
C TRP A 45 -19.23 -12.99 1.93
N ARG A 46 -18.80 -11.94 2.64
CA ARG A 46 -17.50 -11.84 3.32
C ARG A 46 -17.67 -11.94 4.84
N TYR A 47 -16.61 -12.29 5.57
CA TYR A 47 -16.69 -12.52 7.02
C TYR A 47 -15.57 -11.88 7.86
N TRP A 48 -15.82 -11.80 9.17
CA TRP A 48 -14.85 -11.46 10.20
C TRP A 48 -14.16 -12.72 10.73
N ASN A 49 -12.85 -12.84 10.53
CA ASN A 49 -12.07 -13.89 11.16
C ASN A 49 -11.95 -13.56 12.66
N LYS A 50 -12.17 -14.56 13.54
CA LYS A 50 -12.20 -14.35 15.00
C LYS A 50 -10.90 -13.80 15.58
N ASP A 51 -9.76 -14.15 15.00
CA ASP A 51 -8.46 -13.69 15.49
C ASP A 51 -8.20 -12.24 15.04
N THR A 52 -8.54 -11.91 13.78
CA THR A 52 -8.52 -10.53 13.29
C THR A 52 -9.51 -9.65 14.05
N GLU A 53 -10.67 -10.19 14.39
CA GLU A 53 -11.67 -9.56 15.25
C GLU A 53 -11.10 -9.16 16.60
N ALA A 54 -10.49 -10.14 17.28
CA ALA A 54 -9.88 -9.94 18.58
C ALA A 54 -8.71 -8.95 18.50
N PHE A 55 -7.92 -8.97 17.43
CA PHE A 55 -6.86 -8.00 17.16
C PHE A 55 -7.41 -6.56 17.16
N TRP A 56 -8.43 -6.29 16.33
CA TRP A 56 -9.02 -4.97 16.21
C TRP A 56 -9.62 -4.48 17.54
N LYS A 57 -10.44 -5.31 18.19
CA LYS A 57 -11.08 -4.94 19.46
C LYS A 57 -10.09 -4.69 20.59
N LYS A 58 -9.00 -5.45 20.64
CA LYS A 58 -8.02 -5.35 21.72
C LYS A 58 -7.01 -4.24 21.49
N GLN A 59 -6.52 -4.09 20.26
CA GLN A 59 -5.36 -3.25 19.99
C GLN A 59 -5.72 -1.90 19.38
N LYS A 60 -6.85 -1.81 18.65
CA LYS A 60 -7.19 -0.67 17.80
C LYS A 60 -8.69 -0.31 17.83
N PRO A 61 -9.34 -0.21 19.01
CA PRO A 61 -10.77 0.05 19.09
C PRO A 61 -11.17 1.41 18.53
N GLU A 62 -10.37 2.46 18.76
CA GLU A 62 -10.65 3.81 18.28
C GLU A 62 -10.54 3.91 16.75
N THR A 63 -9.49 3.32 16.17
CA THR A 63 -9.33 3.29 14.71
C THR A 63 -10.44 2.49 14.04
N LEU A 64 -10.84 1.35 14.62
CA LEU A 64 -11.97 0.58 14.10
C LEU A 64 -13.28 1.40 14.16
N GLN A 65 -13.48 2.16 15.24
CA GLN A 65 -14.65 3.01 15.39
C GLN A 65 -14.68 4.15 14.36
N ASP A 66 -13.53 4.79 14.08
CA ASP A 66 -13.41 5.78 13.01
C ASP A 66 -13.74 5.18 11.64
N ILE A 67 -13.18 4.01 11.33
CA ILE A 67 -13.46 3.29 10.09
C ILE A 67 -14.97 3.03 9.97
N PHE A 68 -15.60 2.51 11.02
CA PHE A 68 -17.04 2.20 11.03
C PHE A 68 -17.91 3.45 10.85
N ALA A 69 -17.48 4.60 11.38
CA ALA A 69 -18.20 5.87 11.23
C ALA A 69 -18.17 6.42 9.79
N ARG A 70 -17.20 6.00 8.97
CA ARG A 70 -17.00 6.46 7.58
C ARG A 70 -17.38 5.43 6.51
N MET A 71 -17.90 4.26 6.91
CA MET A 71 -18.21 3.18 5.96
C MET A 71 -19.27 3.59 4.94
N GLU A 72 -18.95 3.38 3.67
CA GLU A 72 -19.88 3.52 2.54
C GLU A 72 -20.10 2.19 1.82
N ASP A 73 -20.95 2.20 0.80
CA ASP A 73 -21.19 1.05 -0.06
C ASP A 73 -19.92 0.60 -0.80
N PRO A 74 -19.48 -0.66 -0.67
CA PRO A 74 -18.30 -1.21 -1.32
C PRO A 74 -18.26 -1.04 -2.82
N ARG A 75 -19.41 -1.18 -3.52
CA ARG A 75 -19.46 -1.00 -4.97
C ARG A 75 -19.19 0.46 -5.32
N ILE A 76 -19.77 1.39 -4.57
CA ILE A 76 -19.53 2.84 -4.75
C ILE A 76 -18.05 3.17 -4.47
N VAL A 77 -17.51 2.71 -3.36
CA VAL A 77 -16.10 2.95 -2.98
C VAL A 77 -15.15 2.39 -4.03
N MET A 78 -15.38 1.15 -4.48
CA MET A 78 -14.55 0.53 -5.52
C MET A 78 -14.67 1.23 -6.87
N GLN A 79 -15.85 1.72 -7.25
CA GLN A 79 -16.00 2.52 -8.47
C GLN A 79 -15.21 3.84 -8.36
N ARG A 80 -15.28 4.52 -7.22
CA ARG A 80 -14.47 5.73 -6.99
C ARG A 80 -12.98 5.43 -7.01
N PHE A 81 -12.56 4.26 -6.54
CA PHE A 81 -11.16 3.84 -6.65
C PHE A 81 -10.74 3.65 -8.11
N VAL A 82 -11.56 3.00 -8.93
CA VAL A 82 -11.36 2.90 -10.39
C VAL A 82 -11.22 4.29 -11.02
N ASP A 83 -12.14 5.20 -10.70
CA ASP A 83 -12.17 6.55 -11.25
C ASP A 83 -10.93 7.36 -10.81
N TRP A 84 -10.51 7.20 -9.55
CA TRP A 84 -9.32 7.87 -9.00
C TRP A 84 -8.02 7.35 -9.62
N VAL A 85 -7.89 6.04 -9.84
CA VAL A 85 -6.75 5.47 -10.59
C VAL A 85 -6.74 6.03 -12.01
N GLY A 86 -7.92 6.10 -12.63
CA GLY A 86 -8.11 6.60 -14.00
C GLY A 86 -7.64 5.62 -15.06
N GLN A 87 -7.78 6.00 -16.33
CA GLN A 87 -7.52 5.12 -17.48
C GLN A 87 -6.04 4.97 -17.86
N SER A 88 -5.11 5.47 -17.04
CA SER A 88 -3.69 5.39 -17.40
C SER A 88 -3.12 4.00 -17.15
N ASN A 89 -2.75 3.31 -18.23
CA ASN A 89 -2.01 2.04 -18.18
C ASN A 89 -0.57 2.18 -17.64
N SER A 90 -0.15 3.38 -17.19
CA SER A 90 1.20 3.64 -16.72
C SER A 90 1.43 3.36 -15.24
N PHE A 91 0.37 3.17 -14.44
CA PHE A 91 0.53 3.00 -12.99
C PHE A 91 0.90 1.56 -12.61
N ARG A 92 1.90 1.43 -11.74
CA ARG A 92 2.28 0.17 -11.08
C ARG A 92 1.61 0.09 -9.71
N PHE A 93 1.13 -1.10 -9.34
CA PHE A 93 0.55 -1.33 -8.01
C PHE A 93 1.67 -1.56 -6.99
N TRP A 94 1.94 -0.58 -6.13
CA TRP A 94 2.92 -0.71 -5.05
C TRP A 94 2.23 -0.95 -3.72
N SER A 95 2.78 -1.85 -2.89
CA SER A 95 2.22 -2.23 -1.58
C SER A 95 3.25 -2.94 -0.70
N LYS A 96 2.91 -3.15 0.58
CA LYS A 96 3.79 -3.77 1.57
C LYS A 96 2.98 -4.64 2.58
N PRO A 97 2.75 -5.94 2.30
CA PRO A 97 3.25 -6.70 1.16
C PRO A 97 2.25 -6.86 0.02
N THR A 98 2.74 -6.88 -1.22
CA THR A 98 1.86 -6.88 -2.40
C THR A 98 0.97 -8.10 -2.54
N HIS A 99 1.43 -9.28 -2.11
CA HIS A 99 0.61 -10.49 -2.18
C HIS A 99 -0.63 -10.42 -1.26
N PHE A 100 -0.66 -9.48 -0.31
CA PHE A 100 -1.82 -9.22 0.54
C PHE A 100 -2.73 -8.18 -0.12
N ASP A 101 -2.29 -6.92 -0.22
CA ASP A 101 -3.14 -5.81 -0.66
C ASP A 101 -3.68 -6.01 -2.09
N TYR A 102 -2.85 -6.51 -3.00
CA TYR A 102 -3.23 -6.74 -4.40
C TYR A 102 -4.30 -7.82 -4.52
N THR A 103 -4.19 -8.91 -3.76
CA THR A 103 -5.10 -10.06 -3.90
C THR A 103 -6.48 -9.73 -3.35
N PHE A 104 -6.57 -8.96 -2.27
CA PHE A 104 -7.82 -8.39 -1.76
C PHE A 104 -8.48 -7.44 -2.77
N LEU A 105 -7.74 -6.46 -3.32
CA LEU A 105 -8.34 -5.53 -4.29
C LEU A 105 -8.76 -6.25 -5.58
N SER A 106 -7.96 -7.21 -6.06
CA SER A 106 -8.29 -8.06 -7.20
C SER A 106 -9.59 -8.84 -7.00
N SER A 107 -9.81 -9.38 -5.79
CA SER A 107 -11.06 -10.07 -5.48
C SER A 107 -12.26 -9.11 -5.42
N TYR A 108 -12.08 -7.89 -4.94
CA TYR A 108 -13.12 -6.85 -4.94
C TYR A 108 -13.47 -6.36 -6.34
N PHE A 109 -12.49 -6.20 -7.25
CA PHE A 109 -12.79 -5.88 -8.65
C PHE A 109 -13.67 -6.95 -9.29
N LYS A 110 -13.38 -8.24 -9.03
CA LYS A 110 -14.20 -9.36 -9.50
C LYS A 110 -15.60 -9.38 -8.88
N ASP A 111 -15.71 -9.20 -7.57
CA ASP A 111 -17.00 -9.22 -6.86
C ASP A 111 -17.98 -8.16 -7.36
N PHE A 112 -17.46 -7.00 -7.77
CA PHE A 112 -18.28 -5.88 -8.23
C PHE A 112 -18.35 -5.73 -9.75
N ASP A 113 -17.79 -6.68 -10.51
CA ASP A 113 -17.76 -6.62 -11.98
C ASP A 113 -17.12 -5.30 -12.49
N LEU A 114 -15.97 -4.96 -11.90
CA LEU A 114 -15.18 -3.77 -12.22
C LEU A 114 -13.90 -4.14 -12.96
N PRO A 115 -13.36 -3.25 -13.81
CA PRO A 115 -12.12 -3.51 -14.52
C PRO A 115 -10.94 -3.71 -13.57
N GLN A 116 -10.08 -4.69 -13.88
CA GLN A 116 -8.83 -4.88 -13.16
C GLN A 116 -7.87 -3.74 -13.49
N MET A 117 -7.75 -2.76 -12.59
CA MET A 117 -6.99 -1.53 -12.82
C MET A 117 -5.47 -1.75 -12.91
N PHE A 118 -4.97 -2.83 -12.33
CA PHE A 118 -3.54 -3.14 -12.28
C PHE A 118 -3.28 -4.57 -12.74
N HIS A 119 -2.54 -4.72 -13.84
CA HIS A 119 -2.14 -6.04 -14.31
C HIS A 119 -1.21 -6.71 -13.29
N TYR A 120 -1.40 -8.00 -13.00
CA TYR A 120 -0.69 -8.71 -11.93
C TYR A 120 0.83 -8.75 -12.11
N ARG A 121 1.31 -8.64 -13.36
CA ARG A 121 2.75 -8.53 -13.68
C ARG A 121 3.36 -7.17 -13.33
N GLU A 122 2.53 -6.15 -13.14
CA GLU A 122 2.97 -4.78 -12.83
C GLU A 122 2.84 -4.46 -11.32
N ALA A 123 2.43 -5.45 -10.51
CA ALA A 123 2.37 -5.32 -9.07
C ALA A 123 3.79 -5.45 -8.48
N THR A 124 4.15 -4.52 -7.59
CA THR A 124 5.52 -4.32 -7.10
C THR A 124 5.55 -4.35 -5.57
N ASP A 125 6.20 -5.37 -5.03
CA ASP A 125 6.38 -5.57 -3.59
C ASP A 125 7.53 -4.72 -3.05
N MET A 126 7.20 -3.77 -2.17
CA MET A 126 8.17 -2.86 -1.57
C MET A 126 9.26 -3.60 -0.80
N ASN A 127 8.90 -4.64 -0.03
CA ASN A 127 9.88 -5.40 0.76
C ASN A 127 10.90 -6.09 -0.16
N SER A 128 10.45 -6.68 -1.26
CA SER A 128 11.31 -7.35 -2.24
C SER A 128 12.20 -6.35 -2.96
N PHE A 129 11.65 -5.20 -3.37
CA PHE A 129 12.43 -4.12 -3.98
C PHE A 129 13.55 -3.65 -3.05
N ILE A 130 13.23 -3.35 -1.79
CA ILE A 130 14.22 -2.90 -0.80
C ILE A 130 15.26 -3.99 -0.52
N ARG A 131 14.85 -5.23 -0.24
CA ARG A 131 15.80 -6.34 0.01
C ARG A 131 16.78 -6.56 -1.13
N ALA A 132 16.31 -6.47 -2.38
CA ALA A 132 17.17 -6.67 -3.55
C ALA A 132 18.28 -5.61 -3.65
N ARG A 133 18.00 -4.36 -3.25
CA ARG A 133 18.99 -3.26 -3.29
C ARG A 133 20.18 -3.46 -2.35
N TYR A 134 19.98 -4.20 -1.27
CA TYR A 134 21.01 -4.40 -0.25
C TYR A 134 21.64 -5.78 -0.30
N TYR A 135 21.21 -6.66 -1.20
CA TYR A 135 21.75 -8.01 -1.32
C TYR A 135 23.26 -7.99 -1.63
N PRO A 136 24.09 -8.85 -0.99
CA PRO A 136 23.74 -9.90 -0.02
C PRO A 136 23.69 -9.42 1.45
N GLY A 137 23.91 -8.13 1.69
CA GLY A 137 23.90 -7.52 3.01
C GLY A 137 22.50 -7.32 3.62
N PRO A 138 22.44 -6.95 4.90
CA PRO A 138 21.19 -6.61 5.56
C PRO A 138 20.65 -5.27 5.04
N VAL A 139 19.33 -5.12 5.06
CA VAL A 139 18.67 -3.83 4.85
C VAL A 139 19.02 -2.92 6.03
N PRO A 140 19.62 -1.72 5.81
CA PRO A 140 19.93 -0.81 6.90
C PRO A 140 18.65 -0.30 7.55
N GLN A 141 18.65 -0.12 8.87
CA GLN A 141 17.55 0.56 9.54
C GLN A 141 17.68 2.06 9.27
N ILE A 142 16.65 2.65 8.67
CA ILE A 142 16.53 4.10 8.52
C ILE A 142 15.41 4.55 9.44
N ASP A 143 15.72 5.46 10.36
CA ASP A 143 14.70 6.08 11.22
C ASP A 143 13.94 7.12 10.41
N ILE A 144 12.67 6.83 10.17
CA ILE A 144 11.77 7.69 9.39
C ILE A 144 10.65 8.04 10.35
N PRO A 145 10.48 9.33 10.69
CA PRO A 145 9.41 9.73 11.58
C PRO A 145 8.06 9.23 11.06
N PHE A 146 7.30 8.56 11.93
CA PHE A 146 5.91 8.24 11.68
C PHE A 146 5.05 9.33 12.32
N ASP A 147 4.39 10.11 11.49
CA ASP A 147 3.46 11.14 11.93
C ASP A 147 2.05 10.63 11.62
N GLY A 148 1.30 10.20 12.63
CA GLY A 148 -0.08 9.71 12.47
C GLY A 148 -0.47 8.53 13.38
N PRO A 149 -1.75 8.10 13.34
CA PRO A 149 -2.22 6.86 13.96
C PRO A 149 -1.74 5.62 13.20
N VAL A 150 -1.19 4.64 13.92
CA VAL A 150 -0.77 3.34 13.37
C VAL A 150 -1.98 2.43 13.11
N HIS A 151 -1.96 1.66 12.02
CA HIS A 151 -3.10 0.87 11.47
C HIS A 151 -4.20 1.77 10.92
N ASN A 152 -3.78 2.79 10.20
CA ASN A 152 -4.64 3.62 9.40
C ASN A 152 -3.99 3.68 8.03
N ALA A 153 -4.66 3.06 7.05
CA ALA A 153 -4.09 2.82 5.73
C ALA A 153 -3.54 4.10 5.07
N LEU A 154 -4.13 5.27 5.34
CA LEU A 154 -3.68 6.54 4.77
C LEU A 154 -2.27 6.92 5.25
N TRP A 155 -2.05 6.83 6.55
CA TRP A 155 -0.77 7.15 7.19
C TRP A 155 0.27 6.08 6.90
N ASP A 156 -0.14 4.81 6.96
CA ASP A 156 0.73 3.68 6.67
C ASP A 156 1.24 3.71 5.23
N SER A 157 0.37 3.95 4.24
CA SER A 157 0.78 4.06 2.83
C SER A 157 1.67 5.27 2.55
N LEU A 158 1.48 6.41 3.22
CA LEU A 158 2.37 7.57 3.09
C LEU A 158 3.75 7.27 3.70
N HIS A 159 3.79 6.69 4.90
CA HIS A 159 5.03 6.31 5.56
C HIS A 159 5.80 5.23 4.75
N GLN A 160 5.09 4.30 4.11
CA GLN A 160 5.68 3.33 3.19
C GLN A 160 6.36 4.02 2.00
N ILE A 161 5.78 5.08 1.42
CA ILE A 161 6.42 5.87 0.36
C ILE A 161 7.66 6.58 0.88
N GLN A 162 7.58 7.24 2.03
CA GLN A 162 8.74 7.93 2.63
C GLN A 162 9.89 6.95 2.89
N THR A 163 9.55 5.74 3.37
CA THR A 163 10.49 4.63 3.53
C THR A 163 11.11 4.18 2.23
N LEU A 164 10.29 4.00 1.19
CA LEU A 164 10.78 3.66 -0.14
C LEU A 164 11.75 4.72 -0.67
N PHE A 165 11.42 6.01 -0.51
CA PHE A 165 12.25 7.13 -0.93
C PHE A 165 13.59 7.20 -0.18
N ALA A 166 13.60 6.96 1.13
CA ALA A 166 14.82 6.95 1.90
C ALA A 166 15.78 5.83 1.45
N HIS A 167 15.24 4.62 1.22
CA HIS A 167 16.04 3.50 0.71
C HIS A 167 16.47 3.67 -0.76
N TYR A 168 15.69 4.39 -1.57
CA TYR A 168 16.03 4.67 -2.96
C TYR A 168 17.09 5.79 -3.09
N SER A 169 16.99 6.85 -2.29
CA SER A 169 17.95 7.98 -2.30
C SER A 169 19.30 7.64 -1.69
N GLY A 170 19.35 6.80 -0.64
CA GLY A 170 20.60 6.37 0.00
C GLY A 170 21.56 5.61 -0.93
N THR A 171 21.10 5.21 -2.10
CA THR A 171 21.84 4.43 -3.10
C THR A 171 22.36 5.31 -4.24
N LEU A 172 21.67 6.39 -4.62
CA LEU A 172 22.19 7.39 -5.57
C LEU A 172 23.50 8.01 -5.05
N LYS A 173 23.63 8.21 -3.73
CA LYS A 173 24.86 8.73 -3.11
C LYS A 173 26.05 7.75 -3.16
N ASN A 174 25.79 6.44 -3.32
CA ASN A 174 26.85 5.44 -3.40
C ASN A 174 27.33 5.22 -4.85
N ASP A 175 26.50 5.49 -5.85
CA ASP A 175 26.91 5.41 -7.26
C ASP A 175 27.73 6.63 -7.70
N ASP A 176 27.50 7.82 -7.13
CA ASP A 176 28.27 9.04 -7.43
C ASP A 176 29.72 9.01 -6.91
N THR A 177 30.06 8.09 -5.98
CA THR A 177 31.43 7.98 -5.43
C THR A 177 32.28 6.90 -6.14
N ALA A 178 31.71 6.14 -7.07
CA ALA A 178 32.42 5.09 -7.82
C ALA A 178 33.12 5.59 -9.10
N GLY A 179 33.01 6.88 -9.45
CA GLY A 179 33.43 7.42 -10.76
C GLY A 179 34.74 8.23 -10.83
N THR A 180 35.42 8.50 -9.72
CA THR A 180 36.64 9.35 -9.74
C THR A 180 37.82 8.67 -9.06
N GLY A 181 38.48 7.76 -9.75
CA GLY A 181 39.74 7.23 -9.23
C GLY A 181 40.33 6.07 -10.02
N GLN A 182 40.83 6.35 -11.23
CA GLN A 182 42.12 5.84 -11.74
C GLN A 182 42.19 6.09 -13.25
N GLU A 183 43.07 6.99 -13.67
CA GLU A 183 44.06 6.73 -14.74
C GLU A 183 44.96 7.97 -14.87
N ALA A 184 46.09 7.92 -14.18
CA ALA A 184 47.30 8.67 -14.54
C ALA A 184 48.48 7.72 -14.31
N ALA A 185 48.95 7.13 -15.41
CA ALA A 185 50.26 6.51 -15.55
C ALA A 185 50.81 6.95 -16.92
#